data_AF-A0A6V8PPA6-F1
#
_entry.id   AF-A0A6V8PPA6-F1
#
_cell.length_a   1.000
_cell.length_b   1.000
_cell.length_c   1.000
_cell.angle_alpha   90.00
_cell.angle_beta   90.00
_cell.angle_gamma   90.00
#
_symmetry.space_group_name_H-M   'P 1'
#
loop_
_entity.id
_entity.type
_entity.pdbx_description
1 polymer ?
#
loop_
_entity_poly.entity_id
_entity_poly.type
_entity_poly.pdbx_seq_one_letter_code
_entity_poly.pdbx_strand_id
1 'polypeptide(L)' 'WKEVIRYDCAHDYVHKDCYNIKGRCRKVNLYLDYEDALTLADDDINEHWELYREKFLKGDFP' A
#
# COMPACT_ATOMS: atom_id res chain seq x y z
N TRP A 1 10.85 -4.70 -11.94
CA TRP A 1 10.12 -4.60 -10.66
C TRP A 1 8.85 -3.77 -10.92
N LYS A 2 7.73 -4.10 -10.29
CA LYS A 2 6.46 -3.33 -10.36
C LYS A 2 5.94 -3.09 -8.95
N GLU A 3 5.53 -1.86 -8.69
CA GLU A 3 4.88 -1.45 -7.45
C GLU A 3 3.54 -2.16 -7.28
N VAL A 4 3.28 -2.67 -6.08
CA VAL A 4 2.01 -3.32 -5.70
C VAL A 4 1.32 -2.48 -4.63
N ILE A 5 2.02 -2.23 -3.54
CA ILE A 5 1.59 -1.38 -2.43
C ILE A 5 2.77 -0.51 -1.99
N ARG A 6 2.51 0.73 -1.61
CA ARG A 6 3.52 1.66 -1.09
C ARG A 6 2.90 2.51 0.02
N TYR A 7 3.55 2.51 1.17
CA TYR A 7 3.28 3.47 2.24
C TYR A 7 4.27 4.63 2.10
N ASP A 8 3.78 5.86 2.22
CA ASP A 8 4.56 7.08 2.02
C ASP A 8 4.24 8.09 3.13
N CYS A 9 5.31 8.53 3.80
CA CYS A 9 5.29 9.52 4.88
C CYS A 9 6.12 10.77 4.52
N ALA A 10 6.53 10.95 3.26
CA ALA A 10 7.44 12.02 2.84
C ALA A 10 6.74 13.37 2.58
N HIS A 11 5.43 13.46 2.79
CA HIS A 11 4.61 14.65 2.56
C HIS A 11 3.88 15.07 3.84
N ASP A 12 3.13 16.18 3.82
CA ASP A 12 2.35 16.72 4.96
C ASP A 12 1.31 15.75 5.56
N TYR A 13 1.13 14.55 4.98
CA TYR A 13 0.25 13.50 5.49
C TYR A 13 0.68 12.12 4.99
N VAL A 14 0.31 11.10 5.76
CA VAL A 14 0.56 9.69 5.46
C VAL A 14 -0.45 9.17 4.45
N HIS A 15 0.01 8.37 3.49
CA HIS A 15 -0.90 7.66 2.60
C HIS A 15 -0.39 6.28 2.17
N LYS A 16 -1.35 5.46 1.74
CA LYS A 16 -1.14 4.16 1.10
C LYS A 16 -1.52 4.27 -0.38
N ASP A 17 -0.58 3.92 -1.25
CA ASP A 17 -0.81 3.78 -2.69
C ASP A 17 -0.95 2.30 -3.04
N CYS A 18 -2.10 1.91 -3.58
CA CYS A 18 -2.33 0.57 -4.13
C CYS A 18 -2.28 0.63 -5.66
N TYR A 19 -1.44 -0.21 -6.26
CA TYR A 19 -1.29 -0.32 -7.70
C TYR A 19 -1.90 -1.62 -8.21
N ASN A 20 -2.44 -1.60 -9.44
CA ASN A 20 -2.77 -2.84 -10.15
C ASN A 20 -1.74 -3.12 -11.25
N ILE A 21 -1.80 -4.31 -11.86
CA ILE A 21 -0.82 -4.72 -12.89
C ILE A 21 -0.78 -3.80 -14.12
N LYS A 22 -1.85 -3.02 -14.35
CA LYS A 22 -1.99 -2.03 -15.43
C LYS A 22 -1.38 -0.66 -15.06
N GLY A 23 -0.83 -0.50 -13.87
CA GLY A 23 -0.22 0.74 -13.37
C GLY A 23 -1.22 1.78 -12.89
N ARG A 24 -2.51 1.42 -12.72
CA ARG A 24 -3.49 2.33 -12.09
C ARG A 24 -3.20 2.36 -10.60
N CYS A 25 -3.29 3.54 -10.01
CA CYS A 25 -3.04 3.78 -8.58
C CYS A 25 -4.32 4.24 -7.86
N ARG A 26 -4.55 3.73 -6.65
CA ARG A 26 -5.51 4.24 -5.68
C ARG A 26 -4.75 4.75 -4.46
N LYS A 27 -4.90 6.03 -4.16
CA LYS A 27 -4.34 6.66 -2.96
C LYS A 27 -5.37 6.67 -1.84
N VAL A 28 -4.96 6.20 -0.67
CA VAL A 28 -5.76 6.19 0.56
C VAL A 28 -5.02 7.01 1.60
N ASN A 29 -5.64 8.09 2.07
CA ASN A 29 -5.07 8.90 3.14
C ASN A 29 -5.18 8.13 4.46
N LEU A 30 -4.11 8.15 5.23
CA LEU A 30 -4.06 7.58 6.57
C LEU A 30 -4.00 8.74 7.56
N TYR A 31 -5.00 8.84 8.43
CA TYR A 31 -5.07 9.85 9.48
C TYR A 31 -4.33 9.35 10.73
N LEU A 32 -3.04 9.07 10.55
CA LEU A 32 -2.12 8.59 11.56
C LEU A 32 -0.88 9.49 11.56
N ASP A 33 -0.16 9.51 12.69
CA ASP A 33 1.18 10.07 12.70
C ASP A 33 2.17 9.13 11.98
N TYR A 34 3.41 9.56 11.84
CA TYR A 34 4.41 8.80 11.09
C TYR A 34 4.86 7.50 11.78
N GLU A 35 4.84 7.45 13.11
CA GLU A 35 5.28 6.28 13.87
C GLU A 35 4.23 5.17 13.80
N ASP A 36 2.96 5.53 14.00
CA ASP A 36 1.82 4.64 13.87
C ASP A 36 1.66 4.15 12.42
N ALA A 37 1.89 5.03 11.44
CA ALA A 37 1.84 4.67 10.04
C ALA A 37 2.91 3.65 9.63
N LEU A 38 4.13 3.78 10.18
CA LEU A 38 5.21 2.84 9.90
C LEU A 38 4.91 1.47 10.50
N THR A 39 4.37 1.44 11.72
CA THR A 39 3.93 0.20 12.38
C THR A 39 2.82 -0.48 11.59
N LEU A 40 1.79 0.27 11.19
CA LEU A 40 0.71 -0.23 10.33
C LEU A 40 1.24 -0.77 9.00
N ALA A 41 2.20 -0.10 8.38
CA ALA A 41 2.76 -0.52 7.10
C ALA A 41 3.48 -1.87 7.20
N ASP A 42 4.25 -2.09 8.27
CA ASP A 42 4.96 -3.35 8.51
C ASP A 42 3.97 -4.49 8.77
N ASP A 43 3.01 -4.29 9.67
CA ASP A 43 1.98 -5.27 10.01
C ASP A 43 1.12 -5.63 8.79
N ASP A 44 0.62 -4.63 8.04
CA ASP A 44 -0.25 -4.84 6.88
C ASP A 44 0.45 -5.66 5.78
N ILE A 45 1.72 -5.34 5.50
CA ILE A 45 2.50 -6.06 4.49
C ILE A 45 2.77 -7.50 4.97
N ASN A 46 3.20 -7.67 6.22
CA ASN A 46 3.51 -9.00 6.76
C ASN A 46 2.29 -9.92 6.79
N GLU A 47 1.11 -9.39 7.15
CA GLU A 47 -0.12 -10.17 7.28
C GLU A 47 -0.81 -10.44 5.94
N HIS A 48 -0.77 -9.49 4.99
CA HIS A 48 -1.63 -9.52 3.80
C HIS A 48 -0.89 -9.69 2.46
N TRP A 49 0.45 -9.75 2.45
CA TRP A 49 1.23 -9.77 1.21
C TRP A 49 0.78 -10.80 0.18
N GLU A 50 0.50 -12.04 0.61
CA GLU A 50 0.08 -13.12 -0.29
C GLU A 50 -1.23 -12.79 -1.01
N LEU A 51 -2.20 -12.19 -0.30
CA LEU A 51 -3.47 -11.74 -0.87
C LEU A 51 -3.26 -10.57 -1.85
N TYR A 52 -2.44 -9.60 -1.47
CA TYR A 52 -2.10 -8.45 -2.31
C TYR A 52 -1.44 -8.89 -3.62
N ARG A 53 -0.50 -9.82 -3.55
CA ARG A 53 0.15 -10.42 -4.72
C ARG A 53 -0.85 -11.14 -5.61
N GLU A 54 -1.74 -11.95 -5.04
CA GLU A 54 -2.76 -12.69 -5.80
C GLU A 54 -3.70 -11.74 -6.56
N LYS A 55 -4.26 -10.75 -5.87
CA LYS A 55 -5.14 -9.74 -6.49
C LYS A 55 -4.43 -8.95 -7.56
N PHE A 56 -3.19 -8.52 -7.30
CA PHE A 56 -2.37 -7.80 -8.27
C PHE A 56 -2.18 -8.60 -9.55
N LEU A 57 -1.84 -9.89 -9.44
CA LEU A 57 -1.64 -10.78 -10.59
C LEU A 57 -2.94 -11.05 -11.36
N LYS A 58 -4.10 -11.04 -10.68
CA LYS A 58 -5.44 -11.08 -11.31
C LYS A 58 -5.84 -9.75 -11.98
N GLY A 59 -5.08 -8.69 -11.76
CA GLY A 59 -5.31 -7.36 -12.34
C GLY A 59 -6.16 -6.43 -11.48
N ASP A 60 -6.50 -6.88 -10.27
CA ASP A 60 -7.20 -6.09 -9.26
C ASP A 60 -6.22 -5.26 -8.43
N PHE A 61 -6.79 -4.38 -7.61
CA PHE A 61 -6.01 -3.69 -6.58
C PHE A 61 -5.79 -4.62 -5.38
N PRO A 62 -4.60 -4.60 -4.78
CA PRO A 62 -4.31 -5.16 -3.45
C PRO A 62 -5.41 -4.80 -2.43
#